data_AF-A0A5E7ELD2-F1
#
_entry.id   AF-A0A5E7ELD2-F1
#
_cell.length_a   1.000
_cell.length_b   1.000
_cell.length_c   1.000
_cell.angle_alpha   90.00
_cell.angle_beta   90.00
_cell.angle_gamma   90.00
#
_symmetry.space_group_name_H-M   'P 1'
#
loop_
_entity.id
_entity.type
_entity.pdbx_description
1 polymer ?
#
loop_
_entity_poly.entity_id
_entity_poly.type
_entity_poly.pdbx_seq_one_letter_code
_entity_poly.pdbx_strand_id
1 'polypeptide(L)'
;MSNKELEKEILTRLLHAHPEGLGKEVLDNFRGEKVVAGALKLLQDKGWIQGGTVSIEGHEPSVTYPVKLTASGVDAAKECESRKD
;
A
#
# COMPACT_ATOMS: atom_id res chain seq x y z
N MET A 1 5.68 12.31 9.10
CA MET A 1 5.88 11.14 8.24
C MET A 1 6.06 11.63 6.81
N SER A 2 7.19 11.32 6.18
CA SER A 2 7.35 11.53 4.74
C SER A 2 6.61 10.43 3.97
N ASN A 3 6.15 10.71 2.74
CA ASN A 3 5.48 9.72 1.88
C ASN A 3 6.23 8.37 1.80
N LYS A 4 7.58 8.41 1.82
CA LYS A 4 8.44 7.23 1.83
C LYS A 4 8.30 6.34 3.05
N GLU A 5 8.10 6.90 4.25
CA GLU A 5 7.92 6.11 5.47
C GLU A 5 6.57 5.38 5.43
N LEU A 6 5.54 6.09 4.96
CA LEU A 6 4.22 5.54 4.76
C LEU A 6 4.21 4.43 3.69
N GLU A 7 4.88 4.65 2.55
CA GLU A 7 5.04 3.63 1.50
C GLU A 7 5.71 2.36 2.05
N LYS A 8 6.80 2.51 2.81
CA LYS A 8 7.50 1.37 3.44
C LYS A 8 6.60 0.63 4.42
N GLU A 9 5.84 1.36 5.23
CA GLU A 9 4.96 0.75 6.21
C GLU A 9 3.81 0.00 5.54
N ILE A 10 3.20 0.58 4.50
CA ILE A 10 2.16 -0.08 3.69
C ILE A 10 2.74 -1.34 3.02
N LEU A 11 3.92 -1.26 2.41
CA LEU A 11 4.60 -2.41 1.79
C LEU A 11 4.87 -3.53 2.79
N THR A 12 5.44 -3.19 3.95
CA THR A 12 5.73 -4.15 5.01
C THR A 12 4.42 -4.78 5.52
N ARG A 13 3.37 -3.97 5.72
CA ARG A 13 2.06 -4.47 6.14
C ARG A 13 1.44 -5.40 5.12
N LEU A 14 1.54 -5.06 3.83
CA LEU A 14 1.07 -5.90 2.72
C LEU A 14 1.86 -7.22 2.63
N LEU A 15 3.15 -7.21 2.97
CA LEU A 15 4.00 -8.41 2.98
C LEU A 15 3.59 -9.40 4.07
N HIS A 16 3.22 -8.88 5.25
CA HIS A 16 2.70 -9.67 6.38
C HIS A 16 1.18 -9.87 6.34
N ALA A 17 0.51 -9.32 5.32
CA ALA A 17 -0.93 -9.44 5.17
C ALA A 17 -1.34 -10.86 4.75
N HIS A 18 -2.62 -11.14 4.90
CA HIS A 18 -3.20 -12.40 4.45
C HIS A 18 -2.96 -12.61 2.95
N PRO A 19 -2.76 -13.84 2.45
CA PRO A 19 -2.63 -14.14 1.02
C PRO A 19 -3.85 -13.69 0.18
N GLU A 20 -4.99 -13.46 0.83
CA GLU A 20 -6.17 -12.87 0.20
C GLU A 20 -6.04 -11.37 -0.05
N GLY A 21 -5.00 -10.71 0.47
CA GLY A 21 -4.69 -9.28 0.35
C GLY A 21 -5.13 -8.48 1.57
N LEU A 22 -4.74 -7.20 1.62
CA LEU A 22 -5.22 -6.27 2.64
C LEU A 22 -6.62 -5.77 2.26
N GLY A 23 -7.53 -5.78 3.23
CA GLY A 23 -8.82 -5.12 3.16
C GLY A 23 -8.78 -3.68 3.72
N LYS A 24 -9.98 -3.10 3.93
CA LYS A 24 -10.15 -1.73 4.47
C LYS A 24 -9.51 -1.49 5.84
N GLU A 25 -9.17 -2.56 6.56
CA GLU A 25 -8.53 -2.51 7.89
C GLU A 25 -7.19 -1.78 7.89
N VAL A 26 -6.47 -1.76 6.75
CA VAL A 26 -5.25 -0.96 6.63
C VAL A 26 -5.55 0.52 6.55
N LEU A 27 -6.70 0.95 6.04
CA LEU A 27 -7.07 2.37 6.09
C LEU A 27 -7.57 2.76 7.48
N ASP A 28 -8.31 1.88 8.14
CA ASP A 28 -8.90 2.15 9.46
C ASP A 28 -7.84 2.48 10.52
N ASN A 29 -6.67 1.83 10.42
CA ASN A 29 -5.54 2.07 11.33
C ASN A 29 -4.74 3.35 10.99
N PHE A 30 -4.92 3.95 9.82
CA PHE A 30 -4.18 5.14 9.41
C PHE A 30 -5.07 6.38 9.47
N ARG A 31 -4.68 7.34 10.32
CA ARG A 31 -5.29 8.67 10.31
C ARG A 31 -4.90 9.43 9.03
N GLY A 32 -5.64 9.23 7.95
CA GLY A 32 -5.47 9.98 6.71
C GLY A 32 -5.69 9.14 5.46
N GLU A 33 -6.95 8.81 5.18
CA GLU A 33 -7.35 8.01 4.03
C GLU A 33 -6.78 8.53 2.69
N LYS A 34 -6.74 9.86 2.52
CA LYS A 34 -6.14 10.53 1.36
C LYS A 34 -4.64 10.28 1.23
N VAL A 35 -3.92 10.26 2.34
CA VAL A 35 -2.46 10.06 2.34
C VAL A 35 -2.14 8.61 2.00
N VAL A 36 -2.89 7.66 2.57
CA VAL A 36 -2.74 6.24 2.26
C VAL A 36 -3.11 5.95 0.82
N ALA A 37 -4.21 6.50 0.32
CA ALA A 37 -4.58 6.37 -1.09
C ALA A 37 -3.52 6.97 -2.02
N GLY A 38 -2.94 8.12 -1.68
CA GLY A 38 -1.81 8.68 -2.42
C GLY A 38 -0.61 7.73 -2.47
N ALA A 39 -0.26 7.13 -1.34
CA ALA A 39 0.83 6.14 -1.27
C ALA A 39 0.50 4.87 -2.06
N LEU A 40 -0.70 4.30 -1.91
CA LEU A 40 -1.14 3.14 -2.67
C LEU A 40 -1.16 3.43 -4.17
N LYS A 41 -1.56 4.63 -4.59
CA LYS A 41 -1.52 5.04 -6.00
C LYS A 41 -0.08 5.03 -6.55
N LEU A 42 0.88 5.53 -5.78
CA LEU A 42 2.30 5.48 -6.14
C LEU A 42 2.80 4.02 -6.25
N LEU A 43 2.41 3.14 -5.32
CA LEU A 43 2.75 1.72 -5.37
C LEU A 43 2.14 1.04 -6.61
N GLN A 44 0.91 1.43 -6.99
CA GLN A 44 0.25 0.93 -8.19
C GLN A 44 0.97 1.40 -9.46
N ASP A 45 1.34 2.68 -9.51
CA ASP A 45 2.07 3.28 -10.64
C ASP A 45 3.45 2.62 -10.84
N LYS A 46 4.11 2.25 -9.74
CA LYS A 46 5.35 1.45 -9.73
C LYS A 46 5.16 -0.02 -10.09
N GLY A 47 3.92 -0.50 -10.21
CA GLY A 47 3.63 -1.91 -10.47
C GLY A 47 3.93 -2.84 -9.28
N TRP A 48 3.97 -2.31 -8.05
CA TRP A 48 4.25 -3.07 -6.83
C TRP A 48 2.99 -3.69 -6.20
N ILE A 49 1.80 -3.16 -6.52
CA ILE A 49 0.53 -3.71 -6.06
C ILE A 49 -0.39 -4.10 -7.22
N GLN A 50 -1.28 -5.04 -6.95
CA GLN A 50 -2.28 -5.60 -7.88
C GLN A 50 -3.57 -5.98 -7.13
N GLY A 51 -4.63 -6.28 -7.88
CA GLY A 51 -5.92 -6.75 -7.34
C GLY A 51 -6.83 -5.66 -6.78
N GLY A 52 -6.24 -4.59 -6.23
CA GLY A 52 -6.97 -3.41 -5.74
C GLY A 52 -6.54 -2.14 -6.47
N THR A 53 -7.50 -1.47 -7.11
CA THR A 53 -7.28 -0.21 -7.81
C THR A 53 -7.43 0.97 -6.86
N VAL A 54 -6.47 1.88 -6.91
CA VAL A 54 -6.58 3.20 -6.28
C VAL A 54 -6.85 4.26 -7.34
N SER A 55 -7.97 4.93 -7.18
CA SER A 55 -8.41 6.04 -8.01
C SER A 55 -8.61 7.27 -7.13
N ILE A 56 -8.15 8.42 -7.61
CA ILE A 56 -8.42 9.70 -6.95
C ILE A 56 -9.30 10.46 -7.93
N GLU A 57 -10.62 10.37 -7.76
CA GLU A 57 -11.59 11.12 -8.56
C GLU A 57 -12.14 12.27 -7.72
N GLY A 58 -12.08 13.50 -8.23
CA GLY A 58 -12.77 14.65 -7.61
C GLY A 58 -12.38 15.00 -6.17
N HIS A 59 -11.17 14.66 -5.71
CA HIS A 59 -10.67 14.74 -4.32
C HIS A 59 -11.10 13.63 -3.35
N GLU A 60 -11.84 12.62 -3.83
CA GLU A 60 -12.19 11.45 -3.03
C GLU A 60 -11.31 10.25 -3.42
N PRO A 61 -10.51 9.73 -2.47
CA PRO A 61 -9.75 8.52 -2.71
C PRO A 61 -10.68 7.30 -2.73
N SER A 62 -10.77 6.62 -3.85
CA SER A 62 -11.44 5.33 -3.99
C SER A 62 -10.41 4.21 -4.02
N VAL A 63 -10.45 3.33 -3.02
CA VAL A 63 -9.58 2.14 -2.96
C VAL A 63 -10.44 0.89 -3.09
N THR A 64 -10.17 0.09 -4.12
CA THR A 64 -10.81 -1.21 -4.32
C THR A 64 -10.00 -2.29 -3.61
N TYR A 65 -10.70 -3.18 -2.92
CA TYR A 65 -10.11 -4.29 -2.15
C TYR A 65 -10.48 -5.64 -2.76
N PRO A 66 -9.66 -6.68 -2.56
CA PRO A 66 -8.41 -6.69 -1.77
C PRO A 66 -7.18 -6.18 -2.53
N VAL A 67 -6.29 -5.47 -1.83
CA VAL A 67 -4.98 -5.03 -2.38
C VAL A 67 -3.93 -6.08 -2.09
N LYS A 68 -3.18 -6.51 -3.11
CA LYS A 68 -2.12 -7.52 -3.01
C LYS A 68 -0.80 -6.96 -3.55
N LEU A 69 0.33 -7.50 -3.07
CA LEU A 69 1.62 -7.22 -3.69
C LEU A 69 1.77 -8.01 -4.99
N THR A 70 2.46 -7.41 -5.96
CA THR A 70 3.05 -8.14 -7.08
C THR A 70 4.35 -8.81 -6.65
N ALA A 71 4.93 -9.67 -7.49
CA ALA A 71 6.24 -10.25 -7.23
C ALA A 71 7.30 -9.17 -6.94
N SER A 72 7.30 -8.08 -7.72
CA SER A 72 8.20 -6.94 -7.53
C SER A 72 7.90 -6.16 -6.25
N GLY A 73 6.63 -6.03 -5.87
CA GLY A 73 6.24 -5.39 -4.61
C GLY A 73 6.64 -6.20 -3.38
N VAL A 74 6.57 -7.54 -3.45
CA VAL A 74 7.06 -8.43 -2.40
C VAL A 74 8.56 -8.26 -2.19
N ASP A 75 9.33 -8.17 -3.28
CA ASP A 75 10.78 -7.96 -3.21
C ASP A 75 11.12 -6.60 -2.59
N ALA A 76 10.47 -5.53 -3.06
CA ALA A 76 10.63 -4.18 -2.51
C ALA A 76 10.24 -4.10 -1.02
N ALA A 77 9.17 -4.80 -0.61
CA ALA A 77 8.74 -4.86 0.79
C ALA A 77 9.76 -5.59 1.66
N LYS A 78 10.31 -6.72 1.19
CA LYS A 78 11.38 -7.47 1.89
C LYS A 78 12.64 -6.64 2.04
N GLU A 79 13.03 -5.90 1.00
CA GLU A 79 14.17 -4.98 1.08
C GLU A 79 13.93 -3.89 2.14
N CYS A 80 12.72 -3.33 2.19
CA CYS A 80 12.36 -2.32 3.17
C CYS A 80 12.35 -2.84 4.61
N GLU A 81 11.90 -4.07 4.83
CA GLU A 81 11.93 -4.72 6.15
C GLU A 81 13.36 -5.01 6.60
N SER A 82 14.20 -5.49 5.68
CA SER A 82 15.61 -5.84 5.95
C SER A 82 16.47 -4.63 6.33
N ARG A 83 16.02 -3.42 5.98
CA ARG A 83 16.75 -2.16 6.15
C ARG A 83 16.33 -1.34 7.38
N LYS A 84 15.72 -1.98 8.39
CA LYS A 84 15.48 -1.38 9.71
C LYS A 84 16.79 -1.33 10.51
N ASP A 85 17.65 -0.36 10.18
CA ASP A 85 18.75 0.12 11.04
C ASP A 85 18.25 1.23 11.96
#